data_AF-G2YIE5-F1
#
_entry.id   AF-G2YIE5-F1
#
_cell.length_a   1.000
_cell.length_b   1.000
_cell.length_c   1.000
_cell.angle_alpha   90.00
_cell.angle_beta   90.00
_cell.angle_gamma   90.00
#
_symmetry.space_group_name_H-M   'P 1'
#
loop_
_entity.id
_entity.type
_entity.pdbx_description
1 polymer ?
#
loop_
_entity_poly.entity_id
_entity_poly.type
_entity_poly.pdbx_seq_one_letter_code
_entity_poly.pdbx_strand_id
1 'polypeptide(L)'
;MKKLKETIRKTKDEDEKEKLKRELLRMESRKKTDARKRKAREVLDKHRKEEKELVKEGKTPYYLKKAEQKKRVLLDTFGELKGRQLDRVIERRRKKVEGKEKKNMPRARRMVD
;
A
#
# COMPACT_ATOMS: atom_id res chain seq x y z
N MET A 1 -11.72 -4.18 -17.10
CA MET A 1 -11.47 -5.45 -16.37
C MET A 1 -12.50 -6.54 -16.63
N LYS A 2 -13.82 -6.28 -16.68
CA LYS A 2 -14.85 -7.31 -16.99
C LYS A 2 -14.59 -8.02 -18.33
N LYS A 3 -14.37 -7.26 -19.40
CA LYS A 3 -13.99 -7.77 -20.74
C LYS A 3 -12.74 -8.66 -20.73
N LEU A 4 -11.72 -8.34 -19.93
CA LEU A 4 -10.49 -9.16 -19.83
C LEU A 4 -10.74 -10.47 -19.05
N LYS A 5 -11.62 -10.45 -18.05
CA LYS A 5 -12.03 -11.66 -17.32
C LYS A 5 -12.85 -12.60 -18.21
N GLU A 6 -13.68 -12.03 -19.08
CA GLU A 6 -14.49 -12.79 -20.04
C GLU A 6 -13.63 -13.41 -21.15
N THR A 7 -12.63 -12.69 -21.67
CA THR A 7 -11.68 -13.24 -22.65
C THR A 7 -10.86 -14.39 -22.06
N ILE A 8 -10.32 -14.24 -20.84
CA ILE A 8 -9.60 -15.33 -20.12
C ILE A 8 -10.45 -16.61 -19.99
N ARG A 9 -11.77 -16.48 -19.82
CA ARG A 9 -12.68 -17.63 -19.70
C ARG A 9 -12.93 -18.32 -21.05
N LYS A 10 -12.90 -17.57 -22.15
CA LYS A 10 -13.16 -18.06 -23.51
C LYS A 10 -11.90 -18.62 -24.17
N THR A 11 -10.71 -18.14 -23.80
CA THR A 11 -9.44 -18.63 -24.35
C THR A 11 -9.17 -20.07 -23.91
N LYS A 12 -8.93 -20.94 -24.90
CA LYS A 12 -8.59 -22.35 -24.71
C LYS A 12 -7.09 -22.60 -24.63
N ASP A 13 -6.29 -21.81 -25.34
CA ASP A 13 -4.83 -21.84 -25.29
C ASP A 13 -4.32 -21.43 -23.90
N GLU A 14 -3.46 -22.26 -23.32
CA GLU A 14 -2.90 -22.08 -21.98
C GLU A 14 -1.92 -20.90 -21.91
N ASP A 15 -1.10 -20.71 -22.95
CA ASP A 15 -0.08 -19.65 -22.99
C ASP A 15 -0.71 -18.27 -23.11
N GLU A 16 -1.68 -18.13 -24.01
CA GLU A 16 -2.46 -16.90 -24.14
C GLU A 16 -3.25 -16.59 -22.88
N LYS A 17 -3.84 -17.62 -22.26
CA LYS A 17 -4.57 -17.48 -21.01
C LYS A 17 -3.67 -17.02 -19.86
N GLU A 18 -2.43 -17.49 -19.80
CA GLU A 18 -1.46 -17.02 -18.80
C GLU A 18 -1.07 -15.55 -19.04
N LYS A 19 -0.82 -15.16 -20.30
CA LYS A 19 -0.53 -13.76 -20.67
C LYS A 19 -1.67 -12.83 -20.25
N LEU A 20 -2.92 -13.20 -20.54
CA LEU A 20 -4.10 -12.42 -20.17
C LEU A 20 -4.28 -12.34 -18.64
N LYS A 21 -4.05 -13.45 -17.90
CA LYS A 21 -4.07 -13.43 -16.42
C LYS A 21 -3.01 -12.49 -15.86
N ARG A 22 -1.79 -12.50 -16.43
CA ARG A 22 -0.69 -11.63 -16.02
C ARG A 22 -1.03 -10.16 -16.25
N GLU A 23 -1.64 -9.83 -17.38
CA GLU A 23 -2.11 -8.48 -17.68
C GLU A 23 -3.21 -8.02 -16.71
N LEU A 24 -4.17 -8.90 -16.40
CA LEU A 24 -5.21 -8.62 -15.42
C LEU A 24 -4.61 -8.29 -14.04
N LEU A 25 -3.64 -9.08 -13.59
CA LEU A 25 -2.93 -8.85 -12.33
C LEU A 25 -2.17 -7.51 -12.33
N ARG A 26 -1.51 -7.15 -13.45
CA ARG A 26 -0.83 -5.85 -13.60
C ARG A 26 -1.81 -4.69 -13.47
N MET A 27 -2.96 -4.77 -14.15
CA MET A 27 -4.00 -3.74 -14.06
C MET A 27 -4.60 -3.63 -12.65
N GLU A 28 -4.90 -4.75 -12.01
CA GLU A 28 -5.43 -4.75 -10.63
C GLU A 28 -4.41 -4.17 -9.64
N SER A 29 -3.13 -4.50 -9.81
CA SER A 29 -2.04 -3.95 -9.01
C SER A 29 -1.88 -2.44 -9.20
N ARG A 30 -1.94 -1.96 -10.45
CA ARG A 30 -1.89 -0.53 -10.78
C ARG A 30 -3.07 0.21 -10.14
N LYS A 31 -4.29 -0.29 -10.30
CA LYS A 31 -5.49 0.30 -9.69
C LYS A 31 -5.38 0.38 -8.16
N LYS A 32 -4.90 -0.68 -7.50
CA LYS A 32 -4.67 -0.69 -6.04
C LYS A 32 -3.62 0.36 -5.63
N THR A 33 -2.56 0.50 -6.41
CA THR A 33 -1.50 1.48 -6.15
C THR A 33 -2.01 2.91 -6.30
N ASP A 34 -2.77 3.19 -7.36
CA ASP A 34 -3.33 4.51 -7.62
C ASP A 34 -4.37 4.89 -6.55
N ALA A 35 -5.21 3.94 -6.13
CA ALA A 35 -6.15 4.15 -5.01
C ALA A 35 -5.42 4.53 -3.70
N ARG A 36 -4.31 3.83 -3.37
CA ARG A 36 -3.48 4.17 -2.20
C ARG A 36 -2.86 5.55 -2.31
N LYS A 37 -2.34 5.93 -3.49
CA LYS A 37 -1.80 7.26 -3.74
C LYS A 37 -2.87 8.34 -3.59
N ARG A 38 -4.09 8.09 -4.08
CA ARG A 38 -5.21 9.02 -3.96
C ARG A 38 -5.60 9.24 -2.50
N LYS A 39 -5.79 8.16 -1.72
CA LYS A 39 -6.05 8.25 -0.27
C LYS A 39 -4.96 9.04 0.46
N ALA A 40 -3.68 8.76 0.17
CA ALA A 40 -2.58 9.49 0.78
C ALA A 40 -2.62 11.00 0.46
N ARG A 41 -2.98 11.38 -0.78
CA ARG A 41 -3.17 12.79 -1.16
C ARG A 41 -4.35 13.41 -0.44
N GLU A 42 -5.50 12.71 -0.37
CA GLU A 42 -6.69 13.17 0.33
C GLU A 42 -6.39 13.51 1.80
N VAL A 43 -5.58 12.70 2.50
CA VAL A 43 -5.16 12.98 3.89
C VAL A 43 -4.32 14.26 3.99
N LEU A 44 -3.38 14.46 3.06
CA LEU A 44 -2.54 15.66 3.05
C LEU A 44 -3.33 16.91 2.66
N ASP A 45 -4.27 16.78 1.72
CA ASP A 45 -5.11 17.88 1.27
C ASP A 45 -6.08 18.32 2.35
N LYS A 46 -6.66 17.38 3.13
CA LYS A 46 -7.44 17.70 4.33
C LYS A 46 -6.62 18.53 5.31
N HIS A 47 -5.40 18.09 5.62
CA HIS A 47 -4.56 18.84 6.54
C HIS A 47 -4.18 20.23 6.02
N ARG A 48 -3.86 20.34 4.73
CA ARG A 48 -3.59 21.63 4.11
C ARG A 48 -4.80 22.58 4.15
N LYS A 49 -6.02 22.06 4.11
CA LYS A 49 -7.23 22.86 4.27
C LYS A 49 -7.34 23.39 5.71
N GLU A 50 -7.11 22.54 6.71
CA GLU A 50 -7.07 22.95 8.13
C GLU A 50 -6.02 24.05 8.36
N GLU A 51 -4.81 23.89 7.82
CA GLU A 51 -3.75 24.90 7.88
C GLU A 51 -4.22 26.23 7.27
N LYS A 52 -4.87 26.19 6.10
CA LYS A 52 -5.38 27.39 5.42
C LYS A 52 -6.51 28.07 6.18
N GLU A 53 -7.38 27.31 6.84
CA GLU A 53 -8.46 27.86 7.68
C GLU A 53 -7.89 28.61 8.88
N LEU A 54 -6.86 28.06 9.53
CA LEU A 54 -6.15 28.73 10.61
C LEU A 54 -5.50 30.05 10.15
N VAL A 55 -4.92 30.08 8.93
CA VAL A 55 -4.40 31.34 8.34
C VAL A 55 -5.51 32.36 8.14
N LYS A 56 -6.70 31.94 7.66
CA LYS A 56 -7.83 32.85 7.46
C LYS A 56 -8.32 33.46 8.78
N GLU A 57 -8.25 32.70 9.86
CA GLU A 57 -8.54 33.19 11.22
C GLU A 57 -7.44 34.12 11.77
N GLY A 58 -6.34 34.34 11.03
CA GLY A 58 -5.20 35.15 11.48
C GLY A 58 -4.23 34.42 12.40
N LYS A 59 -4.38 33.10 12.60
CA LYS A 59 -3.47 32.28 13.41
C LYS A 59 -2.27 31.84 12.57
N THR A 60 -1.13 31.57 13.23
CA THR A 60 0.06 31.01 12.60
C THR A 60 -0.05 29.47 12.55
N PRO A 61 -0.35 28.84 11.39
CA PRO A 61 -0.42 27.39 11.32
C PRO A 61 0.96 26.76 11.44
N TYR A 62 1.00 25.54 12.00
CA TYR A 62 2.19 24.71 11.96
C TYR A 62 2.15 23.78 10.74
N TYR A 63 3.07 23.97 9.81
CA TYR A 63 3.21 23.11 8.64
C TYR A 63 3.92 21.81 9.00
N LEU A 64 3.26 20.67 8.77
CA LEU A 64 3.85 19.37 9.10
C LEU A 64 5.13 19.10 8.32
N LYS A 65 6.13 18.58 9.02
CA LYS A 65 7.35 18.05 8.38
C LYS A 65 6.99 16.84 7.52
N LYS A 66 7.79 16.57 6.47
CA LYS A 66 7.61 15.40 5.59
C LYS A 66 7.53 14.06 6.35
N ALA A 67 8.24 13.94 7.47
CA ALA A 67 8.20 12.74 8.32
C ALA A 67 6.84 12.58 9.02
N GLU A 68 6.25 13.67 9.50
CA GLU A 68 4.96 13.67 10.19
C GLU A 68 3.81 13.45 9.19
N GLN A 69 3.89 14.05 8.01
CA GLN A 69 2.98 13.78 6.90
C GLN A 69 2.91 12.27 6.58
N LYS A 70 4.08 11.61 6.51
CA LYS A 70 4.15 10.15 6.31
C LYS A 70 3.51 9.39 7.47
N LYS A 71 3.75 9.80 8.73
CA LYS A 71 3.11 9.18 9.90
C LYS A 71 1.59 9.29 9.83
N ARG A 72 1.04 10.47 9.49
CA ARG A 72 -0.41 10.67 9.35
C ARG A 72 -1.04 9.75 8.30
N VAL A 73 -0.43 9.66 7.12
CA VAL A 73 -0.89 8.74 6.06
C VAL A 73 -0.87 7.28 6.53
N LEU A 74 0.17 6.87 7.27
CA LEU A 74 0.27 5.51 7.81
C LEU A 74 -0.82 5.24 8.87
N LEU A 75 -1.07 6.19 9.77
CA LEU A 75 -2.11 6.07 10.79
C LEU A 75 -3.50 5.95 10.16
N ASP A 76 -3.81 6.75 9.14
CA ASP A 76 -5.08 6.64 8.41
C ASP A 76 -5.19 5.29 7.69
N THR A 77 -4.14 4.89 6.96
CA THR A 77 -4.15 3.64 6.17
C THR A 77 -4.30 2.38 7.04
N PHE A 78 -3.65 2.33 8.20
CA PHE A 78 -3.69 1.15 9.08
C PHE A 78 -4.77 1.26 10.16
N GLY A 79 -5.20 2.46 10.54
CA GLY A 79 -6.30 2.68 11.47
C GLY A 79 -7.65 2.21 10.91
N GLU A 80 -7.82 2.23 9.58
CA GLU A 80 -8.98 1.61 8.93
C GLU A 80 -9.01 0.06 9.09
N LEU A 81 -7.87 -0.60 9.33
CA LEU A 81 -7.79 -2.06 9.41
C LEU A 81 -8.10 -2.55 10.84
N LYS A 82 -9.02 -3.50 10.97
CA LYS A 82 -9.42 -4.06 12.28
C LYS A 82 -9.31 -5.59 12.32
N GLY A 83 -9.03 -6.13 13.51
CA GLY A 83 -8.95 -7.56 13.81
C GLY A 83 -8.02 -8.33 12.88
N ARG A 84 -8.52 -9.45 12.34
CA ARG A 84 -7.75 -10.40 11.49
C ARG A 84 -7.07 -9.75 10.28
N GLN A 85 -7.60 -8.64 9.76
CA GLN A 85 -6.96 -7.94 8.64
C GLN A 85 -5.68 -7.24 9.07
N LEU A 86 -5.67 -6.62 10.25
CA LEU A 86 -4.51 -5.97 10.83
C LEU A 86 -3.43 -7.00 11.19
N ASP A 87 -3.82 -8.08 11.86
CA ASP A 87 -2.90 -9.16 12.26
C ASP A 87 -2.15 -9.73 11.06
N ARG A 88 -2.88 -10.03 9.98
CA ARG A 88 -2.30 -10.55 8.74
C ARG A 88 -1.30 -9.59 8.11
N VAL A 89 -1.53 -8.27 8.21
CA VAL A 89 -0.61 -7.26 7.69
C VAL A 89 0.65 -7.18 8.56
N ILE A 90 0.49 -7.21 9.89
CA ILE A 90 1.59 -7.20 10.85
C ILE A 90 2.46 -8.46 10.67
N GLU A 91 1.86 -9.65 10.59
CA GLU A 91 2.58 -10.90 10.37
C GLU A 91 3.36 -10.90 9.06
N ARG A 92 2.75 -10.45 7.95
CA ARG A 92 3.46 -10.33 6.67
C ARG A 92 4.64 -9.36 6.78
N ARG A 93 4.50 -8.28 7.54
CA ARG A 93 5.59 -7.33 7.76
C ARG A 93 6.69 -7.96 8.61
N ARG A 94 6.36 -8.65 9.69
CA ARG A 94 7.30 -9.39 10.55
C ARG A 94 8.10 -10.41 9.75
N LYS A 95 7.44 -11.32 9.04
CA LYS A 95 8.10 -12.33 8.17
C LYS A 95 9.01 -11.69 7.11
N LYS A 96 8.61 -10.55 6.56
CA LYS A 96 9.43 -9.81 5.59
C LYS A 96 10.67 -9.18 6.22
N VAL A 97 10.57 -8.67 7.43
CA VAL A 97 11.70 -8.10 8.18
C VAL A 97 12.65 -9.22 8.60
N GLU A 98 12.12 -10.28 9.21
CA GLU A 98 12.88 -11.48 9.59
C GLU A 98 13.62 -12.09 8.39
N GLY A 99 12.96 -12.23 7.24
CA GLY A 99 13.60 -12.74 6.03
C GLY A 99 14.73 -11.84 5.51
N LYS A 100 14.63 -10.52 5.71
CA LYS A 100 15.72 -9.58 5.38
C LYS A 100 16.87 -9.69 6.37
N GLU A 101 16.57 -9.80 7.66
CA GLU A 101 17.57 -9.99 8.71
C GLU A 101 18.35 -11.29 8.49
N LYS A 102 17.66 -12.41 8.26
CA LYS A 102 18.28 -13.69 7.89
C LYS A 102 19.15 -13.55 6.64
N LYS A 103 18.71 -12.82 5.62
CA LYS A 103 19.53 -12.59 4.41
C LYS A 103 20.77 -11.73 4.70
N ASN A 104 20.70 -10.79 5.63
CA ASN A 104 21.82 -9.93 6.02
C ASN A 104 22.82 -10.65 6.93
N MET A 105 22.42 -11.74 7.60
CA MET A 105 23.34 -12.57 8.39
C MET A 105 24.31 -13.36 7.50
N PRO A 106 25.53 -13.65 7.98
CA PRO A 106 26.44 -14.59 7.32
C PRO A 106 25.80 -15.96 7.14
N ARG A 107 26.09 -16.66 6.03
CA ARG A 107 25.48 -17.97 5.68
C ARG A 107 25.53 -18.99 6.83
N ALA A 108 26.64 -19.06 7.56
CA ALA A 108 26.83 -19.95 8.70
C ALA A 108 25.82 -19.74 9.84
N ARG A 109 25.21 -18.55 9.94
CA ARG A 109 24.20 -18.19 10.96
C ARG A 109 22.78 -18.14 10.41
N ARG A 110 22.56 -18.52 9.15
CA ARG A 110 21.22 -18.53 8.51
C ARG A 110 20.44 -19.80 8.77
N MET A 111 21.13 -20.90 9.07
CA MET A 111 20.51 -22.17 9.43
C MET A 111 20.34 -22.17 10.94
N VAL A 112 19.10 -21.98 11.38
CA VAL A 112 18.66 -22.47 12.68
C VAL A 112 18.05 -23.82 12.32
N ASP A 113 18.70 -24.91 12.73
CA ASP A 113 18.09 -26.24 12.71
C ASP A 113 16.79 -26.24 13.55
#